data_AF-A0A1H1U493-F1
#
_entry.id   AF-A0A1H1U493-F1
#
_cell.length_a   1.000
_cell.length_b   1.000
_cell.length_c   1.000
_cell.angle_alpha   90.00
_cell.angle_beta   90.00
_cell.angle_gamma   90.00
#
_symmetry.space_group_name_H-M   'P 1'
#
loop_
_entity.id
_entity.type
_entity.pdbx_description
1 polymer ?
#
loop_
_entity_poly.entity_id
_entity_poly.type
_entity_poly.pdbx_seq_one_letter_code
_entity_poly.pdbx_strand_id
1 'polypeptide(L)' 'MDFEVVWSPQVRDDLHGIAAYIGKDSPRYASAVIERILGAGRSLQILPWRGRVVPEIGSENCRELSSTNTG' A
#
# COMPACT_ATOMS: atom_id res chain seq x y z
N MET A 1 4.29 13.40 -16.21
CA MET A 1 3.27 12.42 -16.63
C MET A 1 2.71 11.86 -15.35
N ASP A 2 1.44 12.12 -15.07
CA ASP A 2 0.77 11.61 -13.87
C ASP A 2 -0.04 10.38 -14.26
N PHE A 3 0.28 9.25 -13.65
CA PHE A 3 -0.48 8.01 -13.79
C PHE A 3 -1.70 8.04 -12.87
N GLU A 4 -2.79 7.41 -13.30
CA GLU A 4 -3.97 7.21 -12.47
C GLU A 4 -3.81 5.97 -11.59
N VAL A 5 -4.12 6.09 -10.30
CA VAL A 5 -4.12 4.97 -9.35
C VAL A 5 -5.55 4.56 -9.09
N VAL A 6 -5.91 3.38 -9.58
CA VAL A 6 -7.22 2.77 -9.36
C VAL A 6 -7.07 1.66 -8.31
N TRP A 7 -7.82 1.77 -7.23
CA TRP A 7 -7.86 0.74 -6.19
C TRP A 7 -8.96 -0.28 -6.48
N SER A 8 -8.68 -1.57 -6.25
CA SER A 8 -9.70 -2.61 -6.26
C SER A 8 -10.78 -2.30 -5.21
N PRO A 9 -12.07 -2.60 -5.47
CA PRO A 9 -13.13 -2.44 -4.47
C PRO A 9 -12.83 -3.13 -3.14
N GLN A 10 -12.09 -4.25 -3.16
CA GLN A 10 -11.69 -5.04 -1.98
C GLN A 10 -10.78 -4.26 -1.02
N VAL A 11 -10.01 -3.30 -1.53
CA VAL A 11 -9.03 -2.52 -0.74
C VAL A 11 -9.70 -1.79 0.42
N ARG A 12 -10.95 -1.35 0.26
CA ARG A 12 -11.68 -0.69 1.34
C ARG A 12 -11.83 -1.61 2.55
N ASP A 13 -12.24 -2.84 2.31
CA ASP A 13 -12.47 -3.82 3.37
C ASP A 13 -11.15 -4.28 3.98
N ASP A 14 -10.10 -4.40 3.17
CA ASP A 14 -8.74 -4.70 3.65
C ASP A 14 -8.19 -3.61 4.58
N LEU A 15 -8.32 -2.34 4.18
CA LEU A 15 -7.90 -1.19 4.99
C LEU A 15 -8.69 -1.12 6.30
N HIS A 16 -10.00 -1.38 6.27
CA HIS A 16 -10.81 -1.48 7.47
C HIS A 16 -10.36 -2.63 8.37
N GLY A 17 -10.08 -3.81 7.81
CA GLY A 17 -9.59 -4.96 8.56
C GLY A 17 -8.26 -4.67 9.26
N ILE A 18 -7.31 -4.05 8.55
CA ILE A 18 -6.02 -3.62 9.11
C ILE A 18 -6.23 -2.61 10.24
N ALA A 19 -7.02 -1.57 10.01
CA ALA A 19 -7.29 -0.54 11.00
C ALA A 19 -7.99 -1.11 12.25
N ALA A 20 -8.98 -1.98 12.05
CA ALA A 20 -9.71 -2.63 13.14
C ALA A 20 -8.84 -3.59 13.93
N TYR A 21 -7.91 -4.29 13.28
CA TYR A 21 -6.97 -5.18 13.97
C TYR A 21 -6.01 -4.38 14.86
N ILE A 22 -5.32 -3.39 14.29
CA ILE A 22 -4.33 -2.56 15.00
C ILE A 22 -5.01 -1.68 16.05
N GLY A 23 -6.19 -1.16 15.74
CA GLY A 23 -6.94 -0.23 16.59
C GLY A 23 -7.39 -0.83 17.92
N LYS A 24 -7.42 -2.16 18.05
CA LYS A 24 -7.64 -2.85 19.34
C LYS A 24 -6.60 -2.45 20.38
N ASP A 25 -5.36 -2.26 19.95
CA ASP A 25 -4.24 -1.91 20.83
C ASP A 25 -3.95 -0.41 20.80
N SER A 26 -4.01 0.22 19.62
CA SER A 26 -3.72 1.64 19.45
C SER A 26 -4.44 2.26 18.25
N PRO A 27 -5.52 3.03 18.47
CA PRO A 27 -6.21 3.75 17.39
C PRO A 27 -5.30 4.74 16.65
N ARG A 28 -4.39 5.39 17.39
CA ARG A 28 -3.42 6.33 16.79
C ARG A 28 -2.46 5.61 15.84
N TYR A 29 -1.98 4.43 16.22
CA TYR A 29 -1.09 3.65 15.37
C TYR A 29 -1.81 3.10 14.14
N ALA A 30 -3.07 2.68 14.29
CA ALA A 30 -3.91 2.27 13.17
C ALA A 30 -4.02 3.39 12.11
N SER A 31 -4.32 4.63 12.53
CA SER A 31 -4.36 5.77 11.61
C SER A 31 -3.04 6.00 10.88
N ALA A 32 -1.91 5.97 11.60
CA ALA A 32 -0.59 6.15 11.01
C ALA A 32 -0.26 5.06 9.95
N VAL A 33 -0.67 3.83 10.19
CA VAL A 33 -0.49 2.73 9.22
C VAL A 33 -1.33 2.95 7.97
N ILE A 34 -2.60 3.33 8.11
CA ILE A 34 -3.49 3.61 6.97
C ILE A 34 -2.98 4.79 6.15
N GLU A 35 -2.55 5.88 6.80
CA GLU A 35 -1.96 7.03 6.12
C GLU A 35 -0.72 6.65 5.30
N ARG A 36 0.13 5.75 5.84
CA ARG A 36 1.32 5.27 5.14
C ARG A 36 0.97 4.43 3.91
N ILE A 37 -0.04 3.55 3.99
CA ILE A 37 -0.51 2.75 2.85
C ILE A 37 -1.07 3.67 1.75
N LEU A 38 -1.93 4.62 2.12
CA LEU A 38 -2.50 5.58 1.17
C LEU A 38 -1.43 6.47 0.55
N GLY A 39 -0.43 6.90 1.34
CA GLY A 39 0.72 7.65 0.84
C GLY A 39 1.57 6.87 -0.14
N ALA A 40 1.81 5.59 0.13
CA ALA A 40 2.50 4.70 -0.78
C ALA A 40 1.75 4.56 -2.12
N GLY A 41 0.43 4.40 -2.10
CA GLY A 41 -0.39 4.36 -3.31
C GLY A 41 -0.35 5.66 -4.11
N ARG A 42 -0.50 6.83 -3.45
CA ARG A 42 -0.41 8.15 -4.12
C ARG A 42 0.92 8.35 -4.85
N SER A 43 2.04 7.90 -4.27
CA SER A 43 3.36 8.05 -4.92
C SER A 43 3.47 7.30 -6.26
N LEU A 44 2.62 6.31 -6.53
CA LEU A 44 2.64 5.56 -7.80
C LEU A 44 2.16 6.38 -8.98
N GLN A 45 1.45 7.49 -8.73
CA GLN A 45 1.07 8.44 -9.78
C GLN A 45 2.32 9.02 -10.46
N ILE A 46 3.45 9.08 -9.76
CA ILE A 46 4.71 9.66 -10.27
C ILE A 46 5.72 8.56 -10.63
N LEU A 47 5.82 7.51 -9.81
CA LEU A 47 6.81 6.44 -9.96
C LEU A 47 6.14 5.05 -9.95
N PRO A 48 5.33 4.69 -10.96
CA PRO A 48 4.55 3.45 -10.97
C PRO A 48 5.43 2.19 -10.93
N TRP A 49 6.67 2.29 -11.42
CA TRP A 49 7.60 1.17 -11.54
C TRP A 49 8.56 1.00 -10.37
N ARG A 50 8.43 1.79 -9.29
CA ARG A 50 9.35 1.74 -8.13
C ARG A 50 9.23 0.46 -7.28
N GLY A 51 8.16 -0.30 -7.49
CA GLY A 51 7.97 -1.59 -6.82
C GLY A 51 8.85 -2.68 -7.43
N ARG A 52 9.24 -3.64 -6.59
CA ARG A 52 10.01 -4.81 -7.03
C ARG A 52 9.07 -5.83 -7.68
N VAL A 53 9.51 -6.46 -8.76
CA VAL A 53 8.78 -7.60 -9.35
C VAL A 53 8.76 -8.76 -8.35
N VAL A 54 7.59 -9.35 -8.13
CA VAL A 54 7.39 -10.46 -7.20
C VAL A 54 7.99 -11.75 -7.81
N PRO A 55 9.07 -12.32 -7.25
CA PRO A 55 9.74 -13.50 -7.83
C PRO A 55 8.82 -14.71 -7.97
N GLU A 56 7.91 -14.91 -7.02
CA GLU A 56 6.97 -16.04 -6.97
C GLU A 56 5.90 -15.96 -8.06
N ILE A 57 5.58 -14.75 -8.54
CA ILE A 57 4.61 -14.52 -9.62
C ILE A 57 5.33 -14.43 -10.98
N GLY A 58 6.55 -13.90 -11.01
CA GLY A 58 7.39 -13.83 -12.22
C GLY A 58 6.88 -12.88 -13.30
N SER A 59 5.85 -12.07 -13.02
CA SER A 59 5.25 -11.14 -13.97
C SER A 59 5.63 -9.69 -13.66
N GLU A 60 6.12 -8.95 -14.66
CA GLU A 60 6.49 -7.53 -14.53
C GLU A 60 5.30 -6.60 -14.23
N ASN A 61 4.08 -7.10 -14.45
CA ASN A 61 2.81 -6.41 -14.18
C ASN A 61 2.40 -6.52 -12.70
N CYS A 62 3.03 -7.40 -11.92
CA CYS A 62 2.79 -7.53 -10.50
C CYS A 62 4.02 -7.08 -9.71
N ARG A 63 3.84 -6.07 -8.87
CA ARG A 63 4.94 -5.43 -8.13
C ARG A 63 4.58 -5.25 -6.68
N GLU A 64 5.55 -5.50 -5.81
CA GLU A 64 5.44 -5.27 -4.38
C GLU A 64 6.07 -3.91 -4.03
N LEU A 65 5.37 -3.16 -3.17
CA LEU A 65 5.84 -1.91 -2.61
C LEU A 65 6.04 -2.06 -1.11
N SER A 66 7.29 -2.27 -0.72
CA SER A 66 7.68 -2.23 0.69
C SER A 66 7.66 -0.77 1.17
N SER A 67 6.80 -0.47 2.16
CA SER A 67 6.77 0.82 2.84
C SER A 67 7.78 0.92 3.99
N THR A 68 8.48 -0.19 4.30
CA THR A 68 9.56 -0.22 5.28
C THR A 68 10.81 0.39 4.66
N ASN A 69 11.15 1.59 5.10
CA ASN A 69 12.49 2.13 4.93
C ASN A 69 13.39 1.36 5.89
N THR A 70 14.09 0.33 5.41
CA THR A 70 15.24 -0.21 6.13
C THR A 70 16.40 0.72 5.82
N GLY A 71 16.62 1.70 6.69
CA GLY A 71 17.74 2.63 6.68
C GLY A 71 18.15 2.92 8.11
#